data_AF-A0A1F8MQ03-F1
#
_entry.id   AF-A0A1F8MQ03-F1
#
_cell.length_a   1.000
_cell.length_b   1.000
_cell.length_c   1.000
_cell.angle_alpha   90.00
_cell.angle_beta   90.00
_cell.angle_gamma   90.00
#
_symmetry.space_group_name_H-M   'P 1'
#
loop_
_entity.id
_entity.type
_entity.pdbx_description
1 polymer ?
#
loop_
_entity_poly.entity_id
_entity_poly.type
_entity_poly.pdbx_seq_one_letter_code
_entity_poly.pdbx_strand_id
1 'polypeptide(L)'
;MRNKWVKMALSLVLIAGLVSTFGLLGCGEKTPSVADFSASPTLGKSPLTVQFSDQSTGEISSWKWDFDSDGTVDSTNQNPTHAYSTAGTYTVSLTVTGADGADDTEVKVGYIRVGELLAGFTASPTSGIIPLTVQFTDQSVGEITSRSWNFGDGGTSTAQNPSHTYSTNGTYSVTLTVTGPAGSDEHVGATIEAGAVPQLQPATWKLSHGFPATGLRGKVANKFKELIEQVTGGKIKVDIYPNGTLFSAGNAPQALINGSVDVTFDPPYYWGTRIPWIPFLYLWGLFDSFEHATGVYTDPDWAVAMQERFGPVGAKYLGMTAESSLSLYVTNKAAVTDFKQMAGWKDGIPQGSGTNAGLIYIGFELVQVPWGQEQAALATGMIETYAMSLTSAVAYHSWEYAKYAIAGSLLTGSLIAMNPGVWNGLPAYWQNVIMTQVMPQVIKYANDEGKATEAGEIAQMTAGVQGVGGAFNTMTVAQMTTMREAQLKLDIVKAQMWDAGETIVDLILNWKPS
;
A
#
# COMPACT_ATOMS: atom_id res chain seq x y z
N MET A 1 -15.77 -12.83 -73.55
CA MET A 1 -15.23 -14.21 -73.45
C MET A 1 -16.11 -14.92 -72.42
N ARG A 2 -17.05 -15.81 -72.80
CA ARG A 2 -16.90 -17.13 -73.45
C ARG A 2 -16.46 -18.19 -72.40
N ASN A 3 -17.22 -19.20 -71.99
CA ASN A 3 -18.58 -19.65 -72.38
C ASN A 3 -19.28 -20.42 -71.24
N LYS A 4 -20.60 -20.21 -71.05
CA LYS A 4 -21.53 -21.28 -70.69
C LYS A 4 -21.97 -21.99 -71.99
N TRP A 5 -22.27 -23.29 -71.96
CA TRP A 5 -23.04 -23.93 -73.04
C TRP A 5 -24.18 -24.79 -72.48
N VAL A 6 -25.36 -24.50 -72.99
CA VAL A 6 -26.61 -25.25 -72.85
C VAL A 6 -26.81 -26.10 -74.11
N LYS A 7 -27.39 -27.30 -73.96
CA LYS A 7 -28.26 -27.96 -74.95
C LYS A 7 -29.38 -28.65 -74.15
N MET A 8 -30.67 -28.29 -74.29
CA MET A 8 -31.65 -28.75 -75.31
C MET A 8 -31.84 -30.28 -75.30
N ALA A 9 -33.02 -30.91 -75.42
CA ALA A 9 -34.45 -30.51 -75.39
C ALA A 9 -35.27 -31.85 -75.23
N LEU A 10 -36.61 -32.00 -75.25
CA LEU A 10 -37.80 -31.15 -75.51
C LEU A 10 -39.02 -31.76 -74.73
N SER A 11 -40.24 -31.21 -74.85
CA SER A 11 -41.46 -31.70 -74.16
C SER A 11 -42.38 -32.60 -75.02
N LEU A 12 -43.38 -33.20 -74.35
CA LEU A 12 -44.66 -33.83 -74.80
C LEU A 12 -44.73 -35.35 -75.14
N VAL A 13 -45.33 -36.08 -74.19
CA VAL A 13 -46.51 -36.99 -74.31
C VAL A 13 -46.77 -37.75 -75.62
N LEU A 14 -46.79 -39.09 -75.53
CA LEU A 14 -47.85 -39.91 -76.12
C LEU A 14 -48.09 -41.21 -75.31
N ILE A 15 -49.35 -41.63 -75.20
CA ILE A 15 -49.79 -42.86 -74.51
C ILE A 15 -50.05 -43.97 -75.54
N ALA A 16 -49.46 -45.16 -75.35
CA ALA A 16 -50.03 -46.49 -75.65
C ALA A 16 -48.98 -47.60 -75.53
N GLY A 17 -49.36 -48.79 -75.02
CA GLY A 17 -48.52 -50.00 -75.07
C GLY A 17 -48.64 -50.88 -73.83
N LEU A 18 -49.47 -51.92 -73.89
CA LEU A 18 -49.75 -52.87 -72.81
C LEU A 18 -49.09 -54.23 -73.12
N VAL A 19 -48.67 -54.97 -72.08
CA VAL A 19 -48.19 -56.38 -72.09
C VAL A 19 -46.80 -56.60 -72.75
N SER A 20 -45.74 -56.99 -72.05
CA SER A 20 -45.56 -58.39 -71.58
C SER A 20 -44.32 -58.57 -70.66
N THR A 21 -44.51 -59.48 -69.71
CA THR A 21 -43.55 -60.18 -68.84
C THR A 21 -42.15 -60.50 -69.39
N PHE A 22 -41.08 -60.14 -68.66
CA PHE A 22 -40.36 -61.05 -67.74
C PHE A 22 -39.36 -60.27 -66.86
N GLY A 23 -38.94 -60.84 -65.73
CA GLY A 23 -38.35 -60.10 -64.60
C GLY A 23 -36.91 -59.61 -64.76
N LEU A 24 -36.59 -58.53 -64.02
CA LEU A 24 -35.24 -58.03 -63.80
C LEU A 24 -34.34 -59.10 -63.13
N LEU A 25 -33.13 -59.24 -63.65
CA LEU A 25 -31.94 -59.52 -62.84
C LEU A 25 -31.11 -58.23 -62.82
N GLY A 26 -31.51 -57.31 -61.95
CA GLY A 26 -30.69 -56.15 -61.62
C GLY A 26 -29.52 -56.60 -60.76
N CYS A 27 -28.29 -56.29 -61.18
CA CYS A 27 -27.15 -56.37 -60.29
C CYS A 27 -27.37 -55.31 -59.20
N GLY A 28 -27.54 -55.72 -57.94
CA GLY A 28 -27.72 -54.76 -56.85
C GLY A 28 -26.44 -53.95 -56.66
N GLU A 29 -26.52 -52.62 -56.73
CA GLU A 29 -25.44 -51.75 -56.25
C GLU A 29 -25.30 -51.97 -54.74
N LYS A 30 -24.22 -52.64 -54.36
CA LYS A 30 -23.83 -52.81 -52.97
C LYS A 30 -23.30 -51.47 -52.48
N THR A 31 -23.95 -50.89 -51.47
CA THR A 31 -23.49 -49.64 -50.85
C THR A 31 -22.11 -49.87 -50.20
N PRO A 32 -21.11 -49.01 -50.45
CA PRO A 32 -19.79 -49.16 -49.85
C PRO A 32 -19.88 -49.10 -48.32
N SER A 33 -19.00 -49.85 -47.64
CA SER A 33 -18.83 -49.72 -46.20
C SER A 33 -18.16 -48.39 -45.84
N VAL A 34 -18.65 -47.73 -44.80
CA VAL A 34 -18.04 -46.51 -44.25
C VAL A 34 -17.89 -46.70 -42.74
N ALA A 35 -16.66 -46.55 -42.23
CA ALA A 35 -16.33 -46.68 -40.82
C ALA A 35 -16.87 -45.50 -40.00
N ASP A 36 -17.48 -45.78 -38.86
CA ASP A 36 -17.70 -44.80 -37.79
C ASP A 36 -17.84 -45.52 -36.44
N PHE A 37 -17.61 -44.81 -35.34
CA PHE A 37 -17.78 -45.34 -33.99
C PHE A 37 -18.04 -44.27 -32.94
N SER A 38 -18.55 -44.70 -31.80
CA SER A 38 -18.63 -43.90 -30.58
C SER A 38 -18.01 -44.63 -29.40
N ALA A 39 -17.67 -43.89 -28.34
CA ALA A 39 -17.13 -44.45 -27.11
C ALA A 39 -17.76 -43.79 -25.87
N SER A 40 -17.84 -44.53 -24.77
CA SER A 40 -18.29 -44.01 -23.48
C SER A 40 -17.67 -44.79 -22.31
N PRO A 41 -17.11 -44.10 -21.29
CA PRO A 41 -16.79 -42.67 -21.26
C PRO A 41 -15.57 -42.33 -22.16
N THR A 42 -15.42 -41.06 -22.58
CA THR A 42 -14.24 -40.57 -23.31
C THR A 42 -13.20 -39.88 -22.44
N LEU A 43 -13.50 -39.63 -21.16
CA LEU A 43 -12.58 -39.03 -20.19
C LEU A 43 -12.81 -39.62 -18.80
N GLY A 44 -11.73 -39.87 -18.06
CA GLY A 44 -11.81 -40.34 -16.68
C GLY A 44 -10.43 -40.57 -16.02
N LYS A 45 -10.44 -41.13 -14.81
CA LYS A 45 -9.23 -41.48 -14.04
C LYS A 45 -8.72 -42.88 -14.42
N SER A 46 -7.41 -43.09 -14.34
CA SER A 46 -6.82 -44.43 -14.53
C SER A 46 -7.17 -45.38 -13.36
N PRO A 47 -7.49 -46.67 -13.62
CA PRO A 47 -7.71 -47.27 -14.94
C PRO A 47 -9.08 -46.90 -15.52
N LEU A 48 -9.12 -46.43 -16.76
CA LEU A 48 -10.35 -46.04 -17.45
C LEU A 48 -10.84 -47.18 -18.37
N THR A 49 -11.92 -47.85 -17.99
CA THR A 49 -12.61 -48.80 -18.87
C THR A 49 -13.60 -48.07 -19.76
N VAL A 50 -13.44 -48.22 -21.08
CA VAL A 50 -14.24 -47.59 -22.13
C VAL A 50 -15.00 -48.66 -22.91
N GLN A 51 -16.30 -48.46 -23.11
CA GLN A 51 -17.10 -49.22 -24.07
C GLN A 51 -17.08 -48.51 -25.41
N PHE A 52 -16.72 -49.23 -26.47
CA PHE A 52 -16.81 -48.77 -27.85
C PHE A 52 -18.05 -49.36 -28.52
N SER A 53 -18.66 -48.57 -29.39
CA SER A 53 -19.85 -48.93 -30.17
C SER A 53 -19.61 -48.60 -31.64
N ASP A 54 -19.66 -49.62 -32.48
CA ASP A 54 -19.64 -49.51 -33.94
C ASP A 54 -20.83 -48.67 -34.43
N GLN A 55 -20.59 -47.71 -35.31
CA GLN A 55 -21.59 -46.88 -36.00
C GLN A 55 -21.44 -46.96 -37.52
N SER A 56 -20.61 -47.89 -38.02
CA SER A 56 -20.29 -48.04 -39.43
C SER A 56 -21.53 -48.37 -40.26
N THR A 57 -21.55 -47.90 -41.51
CA THR A 57 -22.67 -48.10 -42.45
C THR A 57 -22.27 -49.03 -43.59
N GLY A 58 -23.25 -49.68 -44.22
CA GLY A 58 -23.03 -50.71 -45.25
C GLY A 58 -23.12 -52.14 -44.69
N GLU A 59 -22.73 -53.13 -45.49
CA GLU A 59 -22.68 -54.54 -45.07
C GLU A 59 -21.26 -54.88 -44.58
N ILE A 60 -21.07 -54.89 -43.26
CA ILE A 60 -19.75 -55.10 -42.62
C ILE A 60 -19.50 -56.60 -42.35
N SER A 61 -18.28 -57.06 -42.66
CA SER A 61 -17.86 -58.46 -42.51
C SER A 61 -16.79 -58.68 -41.44
N SER A 62 -15.98 -57.67 -41.11
CA SER A 62 -15.03 -57.72 -39.99
C SER A 62 -14.71 -56.32 -39.44
N TRP A 63 -14.27 -56.27 -38.18
CA TRP A 63 -13.81 -55.06 -37.48
C TRP A 63 -12.37 -55.29 -36.99
N LYS A 64 -11.56 -54.24 -37.01
CA LYS A 64 -10.22 -54.19 -36.43
C LYS A 64 -10.09 -52.89 -35.65
N TRP A 65 -9.99 -52.99 -34.33
CA TRP A 65 -9.77 -51.87 -33.43
C TRP A 65 -8.31 -51.76 -33.03
N ASP A 66 -7.82 -50.54 -32.99
CA ASP A 66 -6.51 -50.14 -32.48
C ASP A 66 -6.78 -48.94 -31.55
N PHE A 67 -6.53 -49.12 -30.24
CA PHE A 67 -6.99 -48.20 -29.19
C PHE A 67 -5.97 -47.12 -28.81
N ASP A 68 -4.71 -47.25 -29.20
CA ASP A 68 -3.68 -46.24 -29.02
C ASP A 68 -3.03 -45.74 -30.33
N SER A 69 -3.44 -46.31 -31.46
CA SER A 69 -2.99 -46.02 -32.82
C SER A 69 -1.53 -46.41 -33.09
N ASP A 70 -1.02 -47.45 -32.42
CA ASP A 70 0.34 -47.97 -32.63
C ASP A 70 0.53 -48.81 -33.91
N GLY A 71 -0.58 -49.21 -34.55
CA GLY A 71 -0.61 -50.07 -35.74
C GLY A 71 -0.93 -51.54 -35.44
N THR A 72 -1.17 -51.89 -34.19
CA THR A 72 -1.56 -53.24 -33.73
C THR A 72 -3.07 -53.36 -33.55
N VAL A 73 -3.64 -54.50 -33.93
CA VAL A 73 -5.08 -54.76 -33.70
C VAL A 73 -5.29 -55.33 -32.30
N ASP A 74 -5.88 -54.53 -31.42
CA ASP A 74 -6.27 -54.90 -30.05
C ASP A 74 -7.52 -55.77 -29.98
N SER A 75 -8.48 -55.54 -30.90
CA SER A 75 -9.76 -56.25 -30.87
C SER A 75 -10.40 -56.41 -32.25
N THR A 76 -11.14 -57.50 -32.42
CA THR A 76 -11.95 -57.80 -33.61
C THR A 76 -13.44 -57.95 -33.30
N ASN A 77 -13.86 -57.61 -32.08
CA ASN A 77 -15.28 -57.58 -31.71
C ASN A 77 -15.95 -56.34 -32.30
N GLN A 78 -17.24 -56.42 -32.66
CA GLN A 78 -17.97 -55.23 -33.14
C GLN A 78 -18.07 -54.12 -32.08
N ASN A 79 -18.35 -54.46 -30.82
CA ASN A 79 -18.56 -53.49 -29.73
C ASN A 79 -17.67 -53.84 -28.53
N PRO A 80 -16.34 -53.61 -28.59
CA PRO A 80 -15.40 -54.04 -27.56
C PRO A 80 -15.38 -53.12 -26.33
N THR A 81 -14.83 -53.63 -25.23
CA THR A 81 -14.35 -52.82 -24.10
C THR A 81 -12.82 -52.81 -24.08
N HIS A 82 -12.23 -51.68 -23.69
CA HIS A 82 -10.78 -51.54 -23.47
C HIS A 82 -10.52 -50.81 -22.15
N ALA A 83 -9.42 -51.12 -21.46
CA ALA A 83 -9.07 -50.55 -20.16
C ALA A 83 -7.71 -49.85 -20.22
N TYR A 84 -7.73 -48.52 -20.30
CA TYR A 84 -6.53 -47.68 -20.32
C TYR A 84 -5.96 -47.55 -18.90
N SER A 85 -4.80 -48.19 -18.67
CA SER A 85 -4.15 -48.30 -17.36
C SER A 85 -3.18 -47.16 -17.01
N THR A 86 -2.90 -46.27 -17.95
CA THR A 86 -1.94 -45.16 -17.79
C THR A 86 -2.63 -43.83 -18.09
N ALA A 87 -2.20 -42.75 -17.44
CA ALA A 87 -2.65 -41.40 -17.78
C ALA A 87 -2.07 -40.98 -19.15
N GLY A 88 -2.90 -40.43 -20.03
CA GLY A 88 -2.54 -40.19 -21.42
C GLY A 88 -3.67 -39.61 -22.25
N THR A 89 -3.40 -39.37 -23.53
CA THR A 89 -4.40 -38.99 -24.54
C THR A 89 -4.23 -39.93 -25.71
N TYR A 90 -5.25 -40.73 -25.97
CA TYR A 90 -5.22 -41.88 -26.85
C TYR A 90 -6.01 -41.59 -28.12
N THR A 91 -5.40 -41.88 -29.27
CA THR A 91 -6.05 -41.86 -30.58
C THR A 91 -6.59 -43.25 -30.86
N VAL A 92 -7.86 -43.35 -31.21
CA VAL A 92 -8.50 -44.64 -31.53
C VAL A 92 -8.75 -44.72 -33.02
N SER A 93 -8.51 -45.88 -33.61
CA SER A 93 -8.95 -46.17 -34.98
C SER A 93 -9.80 -47.43 -35.06
N LEU A 94 -10.73 -47.43 -36.01
CA LEU A 94 -11.53 -48.57 -36.41
C LEU A 94 -11.39 -48.76 -37.91
N THR A 95 -10.86 -49.91 -38.33
CA THR A 95 -10.94 -50.37 -39.72
C THR A 95 -12.06 -51.41 -39.83
N VAL A 96 -12.97 -51.21 -40.79
CA VAL A 96 -14.02 -52.17 -41.12
C VAL A 96 -13.83 -52.72 -42.54
N THR A 97 -14.08 -54.02 -42.71
CA THR A 97 -14.05 -54.67 -44.03
C THR A 97 -15.48 -54.87 -44.53
N GLY A 98 -15.85 -54.20 -45.62
CA GLY A 98 -17.11 -54.42 -46.32
C GLY A 98 -17.21 -55.84 -46.89
N ALA A 99 -18.44 -56.34 -47.07
CA ALA A 99 -18.68 -57.67 -47.62
C ALA A 99 -18.45 -57.78 -49.15
N ASP A 100 -17.79 -56.79 -49.76
CA ASP A 100 -17.13 -56.84 -51.07
C ASP A 100 -15.60 -57.01 -50.96
N GLY A 101 -15.05 -56.94 -49.74
CA GLY A 101 -13.62 -57.05 -49.43
C GLY A 101 -12.88 -55.70 -49.41
N ALA A 102 -13.57 -54.57 -49.52
CA ALA A 102 -12.96 -53.25 -49.34
C ALA A 102 -12.82 -52.90 -47.85
N ASP A 103 -11.68 -52.32 -47.45
CA ASP A 103 -11.46 -51.77 -46.11
C ASP A 103 -11.74 -50.26 -46.13
N ASP A 104 -12.39 -49.75 -45.07
CA ASP A 104 -12.48 -48.32 -44.74
C ASP A 104 -12.09 -48.08 -43.28
N THR A 105 -11.52 -46.91 -42.97
CA THR A 105 -10.91 -46.64 -41.65
C THR A 105 -11.27 -45.26 -41.13
N GLU A 106 -11.83 -45.20 -39.92
CA GLU A 106 -12.07 -43.95 -39.18
C GLU A 106 -11.03 -43.80 -38.05
N VAL A 107 -10.53 -42.58 -37.85
CA VAL A 107 -9.48 -42.27 -36.86
C VAL A 107 -9.87 -41.06 -36.02
N LYS A 108 -10.06 -41.25 -34.72
CA LYS A 108 -10.44 -40.17 -33.78
C LYS A 108 -9.25 -39.81 -32.90
N VAL A 109 -8.58 -38.73 -33.29
CA VAL A 109 -7.33 -38.24 -32.66
C VAL A 109 -7.59 -37.72 -31.25
N GLY A 110 -6.85 -38.26 -30.27
CA GLY A 110 -6.97 -37.88 -28.86
C GLY A 110 -8.36 -38.09 -28.25
N TYR A 111 -9.11 -39.07 -28.77
CA TYR A 111 -10.52 -39.29 -28.47
C TYR A 111 -10.78 -39.78 -27.05
N ILE A 112 -9.85 -40.57 -26.47
CA ILE A 112 -9.92 -40.97 -25.06
C ILE A 112 -8.84 -40.25 -24.27
N ARG A 113 -9.22 -39.61 -23.17
CA ARG A 113 -8.30 -38.92 -22.27
C ARG A 113 -8.34 -39.56 -20.89
N VAL A 114 -7.18 -39.93 -20.37
CA VAL A 114 -7.04 -40.51 -19.03
C VAL A 114 -6.18 -39.56 -18.22
N GLY A 115 -6.74 -39.00 -17.15
CA GLY A 115 -6.08 -37.95 -16.40
C GLY A 115 -6.38 -38.05 -14.91
N GLU A 116 -5.50 -37.46 -14.12
CA GLU A 116 -5.77 -37.24 -12.70
C GLU A 116 -6.46 -35.90 -12.49
N LEU A 117 -7.27 -35.85 -11.44
CA LEU A 117 -7.84 -34.64 -10.87
C LEU A 117 -7.23 -34.53 -9.48
N LEU A 118 -6.54 -33.43 -9.21
CA LEU A 118 -5.83 -33.18 -7.95
C LEU A 118 -6.21 -31.80 -7.45
N ALA A 119 -6.82 -31.73 -6.26
CA ALA A 119 -7.11 -30.49 -5.57
C ALA A 119 -5.83 -29.89 -4.98
N GLY A 120 -5.74 -28.56 -4.99
CA GLY A 120 -4.64 -27.85 -4.33
C GLY A 120 -4.90 -26.35 -4.29
N PHE A 121 -4.39 -25.66 -3.26
CA PHE A 121 -4.49 -24.21 -3.17
C PHE A 121 -3.38 -23.59 -2.31
N THR A 122 -3.22 -22.28 -2.45
CA THR A 122 -2.51 -21.42 -1.50
C THR A 122 -3.44 -20.36 -0.92
N ALA A 123 -3.13 -19.89 0.28
CA ALA A 123 -3.88 -18.86 0.99
C ALA A 123 -2.94 -17.76 1.48
N SER A 124 -3.36 -16.49 1.42
CA SER A 124 -2.59 -15.37 1.94
C SER A 124 -3.50 -14.23 2.44
N PRO A 125 -3.28 -13.69 3.65
CA PRO A 125 -2.39 -14.21 4.71
C PRO A 125 -2.95 -15.49 5.36
N THR A 126 -2.10 -16.30 6.01
CA THR A 126 -2.53 -17.48 6.78
C THR A 126 -2.79 -17.18 8.27
N SER A 127 -2.43 -16.00 8.76
CA SER A 127 -2.69 -15.56 10.13
C SER A 127 -2.84 -14.05 10.23
N GLY A 128 -3.59 -13.59 11.23
CA GLY A 128 -3.76 -12.17 11.52
C GLY A 128 -4.96 -11.88 12.40
N ILE A 129 -5.17 -10.61 12.73
CA ILE A 129 -6.32 -10.20 13.56
C ILE A 129 -7.65 -10.19 12.79
N ILE A 130 -8.75 -10.35 13.52
CA ILE A 130 -10.09 -10.17 12.96
C ILE A 130 -10.44 -8.69 12.75
N PRO A 131 -11.25 -8.35 11.72
CA PRO A 131 -11.68 -9.24 10.64
C PRO A 131 -10.52 -9.56 9.67
N LEU A 132 -10.20 -10.85 9.51
CA LEU A 132 -9.08 -11.32 8.69
C LEU A 132 -9.59 -11.70 7.31
N THR A 133 -9.34 -10.85 6.31
CA THR A 133 -9.63 -11.18 4.91
C THR A 133 -8.46 -11.95 4.30
N VAL A 134 -8.74 -13.17 3.83
CA VAL A 134 -7.79 -14.09 3.20
C VAL A 134 -8.16 -14.27 1.74
N GLN A 135 -7.18 -14.08 0.85
CA GLN A 135 -7.29 -14.42 -0.56
C GLN A 135 -6.80 -15.85 -0.77
N PHE A 136 -7.61 -16.67 -1.41
CA PHE A 136 -7.26 -18.03 -1.83
C PHE A 136 -6.96 -18.08 -3.32
N THR A 137 -6.01 -18.92 -3.70
CA THR A 137 -5.62 -19.16 -5.09
C THR A 137 -5.64 -20.66 -5.37
N ASP A 138 -6.51 -21.07 -6.29
CA ASP A 138 -6.62 -22.45 -6.75
C ASP A 138 -5.38 -22.86 -7.57
N GLN A 139 -4.80 -24.00 -7.19
CA GLN A 139 -3.65 -24.65 -7.83
C GLN A 139 -3.99 -26.07 -8.32
N SER A 140 -5.27 -26.41 -8.37
CA SER A 140 -5.75 -27.73 -8.74
C SER A 140 -5.42 -28.08 -10.19
N VAL A 141 -5.13 -29.36 -10.44
CA VAL A 141 -4.70 -29.91 -11.74
C VAL A 141 -5.76 -30.87 -12.26
N GLY A 142 -6.02 -30.83 -13.56
CA GLY A 142 -6.99 -31.69 -14.25
C GLY A 142 -8.14 -30.92 -14.89
N GLU A 143 -9.10 -31.64 -15.48
CA GLU A 143 -10.28 -31.06 -16.08
C GLU A 143 -11.39 -30.87 -15.03
N ILE A 144 -11.50 -29.65 -14.51
CA ILE A 144 -12.39 -29.28 -13.40
C ILE A 144 -13.72 -28.73 -13.94
N THR A 145 -14.84 -29.36 -13.59
CA THR A 145 -16.21 -28.89 -13.89
C THR A 145 -16.85 -28.12 -12.74
N SER A 146 -16.46 -28.39 -11.48
CA SER A 146 -16.93 -27.61 -10.33
C SER A 146 -15.91 -27.53 -9.19
N ARG A 147 -16.10 -26.55 -8.31
CA ARG A 147 -15.28 -26.27 -7.12
C ARG A 147 -16.21 -26.04 -5.93
N SER A 148 -15.79 -26.50 -4.77
CA SER A 148 -16.45 -26.25 -3.49
C SER A 148 -15.40 -25.95 -2.43
N TRP A 149 -15.41 -24.70 -1.95
CA TRP A 149 -14.61 -24.26 -0.81
C TRP A 149 -15.43 -24.36 0.47
N ASN A 150 -14.79 -24.85 1.53
CA ASN A 150 -15.25 -24.71 2.91
C ASN A 150 -14.16 -23.99 3.70
N PHE A 151 -14.47 -22.82 4.26
CA PHE A 151 -13.49 -22.00 4.95
C PHE A 151 -13.27 -22.39 6.42
N GLY A 152 -14.00 -23.40 6.93
CA GLY A 152 -13.86 -23.92 8.29
C GLY A 152 -14.66 -23.16 9.36
N ASP A 153 -15.21 -21.98 9.03
CA ASP A 153 -16.06 -21.15 9.91
C ASP A 153 -17.56 -21.24 9.56
N GLY A 154 -17.92 -22.08 8.59
CA GLY A 154 -19.27 -22.19 8.01
C GLY A 154 -19.44 -21.41 6.70
N GLY A 155 -18.49 -20.55 6.32
CA GLY A 155 -18.45 -19.93 5.00
C GLY A 155 -18.07 -20.91 3.89
N THR A 156 -18.62 -20.69 2.70
CA THR A 156 -18.35 -21.50 1.49
C THR A 156 -18.23 -20.65 0.23
N SER A 157 -17.65 -21.20 -0.83
CA SER A 157 -17.60 -20.56 -2.15
C SER A 157 -17.50 -21.59 -3.29
N THR A 158 -17.87 -21.18 -4.50
CA THR A 158 -17.67 -21.94 -5.75
C THR A 158 -16.76 -21.21 -6.75
N ALA A 159 -16.26 -20.02 -6.40
CA ALA A 159 -15.34 -19.26 -7.23
C ALA A 159 -13.99 -19.97 -7.35
N GLN A 160 -13.23 -19.70 -8.43
CA GLN A 160 -11.89 -20.26 -8.59
C GLN A 160 -10.91 -19.70 -7.54
N ASN A 161 -10.86 -18.37 -7.37
CA ASN A 161 -9.94 -17.71 -6.44
C ASN A 161 -10.73 -16.82 -5.47
N PRO A 162 -11.42 -17.39 -4.46
CA PRO A 162 -12.27 -16.62 -3.57
C PRO A 162 -11.46 -15.78 -2.57
N SER A 163 -12.09 -14.70 -2.10
CA SER A 163 -11.69 -13.99 -0.89
C SER A 163 -12.73 -14.28 0.20
N HIS A 164 -12.28 -14.53 1.43
CA HIS A 164 -13.15 -14.78 2.59
C HIS A 164 -12.68 -14.01 3.82
N THR A 165 -13.61 -13.61 4.70
CA THR A 165 -13.32 -12.74 5.86
C THR A 165 -13.73 -13.38 7.18
N TYR A 166 -12.74 -13.87 7.92
CA TYR A 166 -12.93 -14.44 9.25
C TYR A 166 -13.18 -13.34 10.28
N SER A 167 -14.37 -13.33 10.89
CA SER A 167 -14.81 -12.28 11.82
C SER A 167 -14.76 -12.69 13.30
N THR A 168 -14.37 -13.92 13.61
CA THR A 168 -14.22 -14.45 14.97
C THR A 168 -12.81 -15.03 15.18
N ASN A 169 -12.34 -15.04 16.43
CA ASN A 169 -11.02 -15.62 16.74
C ASN A 169 -11.12 -17.14 16.65
N GLY A 170 -10.18 -17.78 15.95
CA GLY A 170 -10.18 -19.22 15.77
C GLY A 170 -9.08 -19.72 14.84
N THR A 171 -8.93 -21.04 14.79
CA THR A 171 -8.05 -21.76 13.87
C THR A 171 -8.93 -22.57 12.94
N TYR A 172 -8.94 -22.22 11.65
CA TYR A 172 -9.89 -22.74 10.68
C TYR A 172 -9.18 -23.63 9.66
N SER A 173 -9.64 -24.88 9.53
CA SER A 173 -9.16 -25.78 8.49
C SER A 173 -9.92 -25.49 7.19
N VAL A 174 -9.18 -25.11 6.14
CA VAL A 174 -9.78 -24.80 4.83
C VAL A 174 -9.68 -26.00 3.91
N THR A 175 -10.78 -26.31 3.24
CA THR A 175 -10.89 -27.42 2.31
C THR A 175 -11.34 -26.93 0.94
N LEU A 176 -10.68 -27.41 -0.12
CA LEU A 176 -11.12 -27.29 -1.50
C LEU A 176 -11.43 -28.68 -2.05
N THR A 177 -12.68 -28.91 -2.42
CA THR A 177 -13.10 -30.06 -3.22
C THR A 177 -13.23 -29.63 -4.67
N VAL A 178 -12.59 -30.34 -5.61
CA VAL A 178 -12.80 -30.16 -7.06
C VAL A 178 -13.45 -31.40 -7.64
N THR A 179 -14.35 -31.19 -8.61
CA THR A 179 -15.01 -32.27 -9.34
C THR A 179 -14.80 -32.08 -10.83
N GLY A 180 -14.69 -33.19 -11.56
CA GLY A 180 -14.45 -33.26 -12.99
C GLY A 180 -14.83 -34.63 -13.56
N PRO A 181 -14.62 -34.87 -14.85
CA PRO A 181 -14.96 -36.17 -15.44
C PRO A 181 -14.02 -37.31 -14.97
N ALA A 182 -12.86 -36.97 -14.40
CA ALA A 182 -11.97 -37.89 -13.68
C ALA A 182 -12.40 -38.16 -12.22
N GLY A 183 -13.59 -37.73 -11.79
CA GLY A 183 -14.14 -37.94 -10.46
C GLY A 183 -14.08 -36.68 -9.59
N SER A 184 -13.83 -36.84 -8.30
CA SER A 184 -13.65 -35.74 -7.35
C SER A 184 -12.40 -35.95 -6.51
N ASP A 185 -11.71 -34.86 -6.17
CA ASP A 185 -10.58 -34.85 -5.26
C ASP A 185 -10.71 -33.73 -4.23
N GLU A 186 -10.13 -33.91 -3.05
CA GLU A 186 -10.24 -32.98 -1.93
C GLU A 186 -8.88 -32.67 -1.32
N HIS A 187 -8.57 -31.38 -1.18
CA HIS A 187 -7.38 -30.89 -0.53
C HIS A 187 -7.74 -30.12 0.73
N VAL A 188 -7.21 -30.57 1.87
CA VAL A 188 -7.19 -29.83 3.13
C VAL A 188 -5.87 -29.08 3.23
N GLY A 189 -5.93 -27.76 3.14
CA GLY A 189 -4.75 -26.90 3.20
C GLY A 189 -4.30 -26.57 4.62
N ALA A 190 -3.31 -25.67 4.73
CA ALA A 190 -2.89 -25.14 6.02
C ALA A 190 -4.03 -24.36 6.71
N THR A 191 -4.06 -24.40 8.04
CA THR A 191 -5.07 -23.69 8.84
C THR A 191 -4.89 -22.18 8.80
N ILE A 192 -6.01 -21.44 8.79
CA ILE A 192 -6.03 -19.99 8.98
C ILE A 192 -6.16 -19.66 10.47
N GLU A 193 -5.25 -18.87 11.01
CA GLU A 193 -5.31 -18.37 12.39
C GLU A 193 -5.87 -16.93 12.44
N ALA A 194 -7.19 -16.80 12.56
CA ALA A 194 -7.82 -15.50 12.74
C ALA A 194 -7.86 -15.11 14.23
N GLY A 195 -7.55 -13.85 14.52
CA GLY A 195 -7.37 -13.36 15.89
C GLY A 195 -5.97 -13.59 16.46
N ALA A 196 -5.10 -14.32 15.75
CA ALA A 196 -3.70 -14.46 16.15
C ALA A 196 -2.92 -13.16 15.89
N VAL A 197 -2.27 -12.65 16.93
CA VAL A 197 -1.34 -11.52 16.81
C VAL A 197 -0.07 -12.01 16.08
N PRO A 198 0.30 -11.42 14.92
CA PRO A 198 1.51 -11.80 14.20
C PRO A 198 2.75 -11.69 15.09
N GLN A 199 3.61 -12.71 15.10
CA GLN A 199 4.78 -12.74 15.97
C GLN A 199 5.81 -11.67 15.59
N LEU A 200 6.36 -10.98 16.61
CA LEU A 200 7.49 -10.07 16.45
C LEU A 200 8.80 -10.79 16.76
N GLN A 201 9.79 -10.58 15.90
CA GLN A 201 11.19 -10.89 16.23
C GLN A 201 11.72 -9.84 17.22
N PRO A 202 12.54 -10.23 18.21
CA PRO A 202 13.17 -9.29 19.12
C PRO A 202 14.04 -8.28 18.36
N ALA A 203 13.87 -6.98 18.65
CA ALA A 203 14.61 -5.90 18.01
C ALA A 203 14.83 -4.72 18.97
N THR A 204 15.89 -3.95 18.73
CA THR A 204 16.12 -2.66 19.41
C THR A 204 16.17 -1.56 18.36
N TRP A 205 15.27 -0.58 18.49
CA TRP A 205 15.24 0.62 17.66
C TRP A 205 16.03 1.75 18.31
N LYS A 206 16.81 2.47 17.51
CA LYS A 206 17.45 3.72 17.88
C LYS A 206 16.50 4.87 17.57
N LEU A 207 16.19 5.67 18.57
CA LEU A 207 15.47 6.94 18.44
C LEU A 207 16.44 8.09 18.70
N SER A 208 16.58 9.04 17.78
CA SER A 208 17.40 10.23 17.99
C SER A 208 16.57 11.52 18.01
N HIS A 209 17.03 12.51 18.78
CA HIS A 209 16.53 13.88 18.72
C HIS A 209 17.66 14.88 19.04
N GLY A 210 17.66 16.04 18.35
CA GLY A 210 18.70 17.07 18.48
C GLY A 210 18.78 17.86 19.81
N PHE A 211 18.09 17.43 20.88
CA PHE A 211 17.75 18.29 22.04
C PHE A 211 18.02 17.64 23.41
N PRO A 212 18.04 18.42 24.51
CA PRO A 212 18.24 17.90 25.86
C PRO A 212 17.22 16.84 26.28
N ALA A 213 17.70 15.77 26.92
CA ALA A 213 16.89 14.66 27.40
C ALA A 213 15.81 15.05 28.43
N THR A 214 16.02 16.17 29.15
CA THR A 214 15.10 16.72 30.15
C THR A 214 14.03 17.63 29.55
N GLY A 215 14.18 18.07 28.29
CA GLY A 215 13.22 18.93 27.61
C GLY A 215 11.99 18.18 27.08
N LEU A 216 11.03 18.91 26.53
CA LEU A 216 9.77 18.35 26.01
C LEU A 216 10.00 17.19 25.03
N ARG A 217 10.85 17.36 24.00
CA ARG A 217 11.24 16.28 23.07
C ARG A 217 11.72 15.00 23.78
N GLY A 218 12.51 15.13 24.84
CA GLY A 218 12.98 14.01 25.64
C GLY A 218 11.85 13.31 26.39
N LYS A 219 10.89 14.05 26.96
CA LYS A 219 9.66 13.46 27.54
C LYS A 219 8.85 12.70 26.50
N VAL A 220 8.61 13.29 25.32
CA VAL A 220 7.80 12.69 24.25
C VAL A 220 8.49 11.44 23.66
N ALA A 221 9.82 11.47 23.50
CA ALA A 221 10.61 10.29 23.11
C ALA A 221 10.51 9.15 24.14
N ASN A 222 10.55 9.47 25.44
CA ASN A 222 10.31 8.49 26.50
C ASN A 222 8.89 7.94 26.47
N LYS A 223 7.86 8.76 26.17
CA LYS A 223 6.49 8.27 26.04
C LYS A 223 6.30 7.34 24.84
N PHE A 224 6.97 7.62 23.72
CA PHE A 224 7.02 6.71 22.57
C PHE A 224 7.68 5.37 22.94
N LYS A 225 8.85 5.40 23.62
CA LYS A 225 9.52 4.20 24.14
C LYS A 225 8.60 3.38 25.04
N GLU A 226 7.97 4.00 26.04
CA GLU A 226 7.04 3.36 26.97
C GLU A 226 5.93 2.61 26.23
N LEU A 227 5.24 3.29 25.30
CA LEU A 227 4.12 2.73 24.57
C LEU A 227 4.54 1.63 23.57
N ILE A 228 5.66 1.78 22.86
CA ILE A 228 6.19 0.73 21.97
C ILE A 228 6.58 -0.51 22.77
N GLU A 229 7.31 -0.35 23.88
CA GLU A 229 7.69 -1.48 24.73
C GLU A 229 6.47 -2.14 25.38
N GLN A 230 5.43 -1.37 25.71
CA GLN A 230 4.17 -1.89 26.24
C GLN A 230 3.39 -2.71 25.20
N VAL A 231 3.05 -2.14 24.04
CA VAL A 231 2.18 -2.82 23.06
C VAL A 231 2.85 -4.06 22.47
N THR A 232 4.18 -4.05 22.35
CA THR A 232 4.95 -5.19 21.80
C THR A 232 5.35 -6.24 22.85
N GLY A 233 4.91 -6.09 24.12
CA GLY A 233 5.30 -6.99 25.21
C GLY A 233 6.82 -7.02 25.46
N GLY A 234 7.50 -5.90 25.19
CA GLY A 234 8.95 -5.75 25.27
C GLY A 234 9.76 -6.43 24.16
N LYS A 235 9.11 -6.96 23.10
CA LYS A 235 9.79 -7.54 21.94
C LYS A 235 10.55 -6.50 21.13
N ILE A 236 10.01 -5.29 21.02
CA ILE A 236 10.73 -4.14 20.48
C ILE A 236 11.15 -3.27 21.66
N LYS A 237 12.45 -3.00 21.75
CA LYS A 237 13.06 -2.04 22.69
C LYS A 237 13.41 -0.75 21.96
N VAL A 238 13.42 0.38 22.67
CA VAL A 238 13.79 1.68 22.09
C VAL A 238 14.92 2.34 22.87
N ASP A 239 16.08 2.50 22.26
CA ASP A 239 17.22 3.23 22.82
C ASP A 239 17.19 4.68 22.34
N ILE A 240 17.25 5.63 23.28
CA ILE A 240 17.10 7.07 22.99
C ILE A 240 18.48 7.76 23.01
N TYR A 241 18.78 8.47 21.92
CA TYR A 241 20.02 9.21 21.67
C TYR A 241 19.73 10.71 21.61
N PRO A 242 19.71 11.41 22.77
CA PRO A 242 19.44 12.86 22.85
C PRO A 242 20.64 13.69 22.35
N ASN A 243 20.49 15.01 22.31
CA ASN A 243 21.57 16.00 22.07
C ASN A 243 22.39 15.77 20.79
N GLY A 244 21.87 15.05 19.78
CA GLY A 244 22.67 14.67 18.60
C GLY A 244 23.88 13.78 18.93
N THR A 245 23.80 12.98 19.99
CA THR A 245 24.87 12.05 20.42
C THR A 245 25.21 10.97 19.39
N LEU A 246 24.27 10.63 18.51
CA LEU A 246 24.46 9.66 17.43
C LEU A 246 24.97 10.32 16.12
N PHE A 247 24.61 11.58 15.88
CA PHE A 247 25.04 12.43 14.76
C PHE A 247 24.62 13.89 15.02
N SER A 248 25.32 14.85 14.42
CA SER A 248 24.94 16.28 14.48
C SER A 248 23.51 16.51 13.99
N ALA A 249 22.67 17.18 14.78
CA ALA A 249 21.21 17.18 14.63
C ALA A 249 20.68 17.44 13.20
N GLY A 250 21.25 18.39 12.45
CA GLY A 250 20.86 18.67 11.05
C GLY A 250 21.03 17.51 10.06
N ASN A 251 21.75 16.44 10.42
CA ASN A 251 21.89 15.22 9.62
C ASN A 251 20.78 14.18 9.85
N ALA A 252 19.80 14.44 10.74
CA ALA A 252 18.71 13.51 11.07
C ALA A 252 18.02 12.88 9.85
N PRO A 253 17.62 13.62 8.80
CA PRO A 253 16.99 13.00 7.62
C PRO A 253 17.90 12.01 6.91
N GLN A 254 19.20 12.33 6.78
CA GLN A 254 20.16 11.46 6.10
C GLN A 254 20.48 10.21 6.94
N ALA A 255 20.57 10.36 8.26
CA ALA A 255 20.79 9.27 9.20
C ALA A 255 19.59 8.31 9.27
N LEU A 256 18.36 8.83 9.12
CA LEU A 256 17.17 8.00 9.01
C LEU A 256 17.16 7.22 7.69
N ILE A 257 17.40 7.89 6.56
CA ILE A 257 17.36 7.29 5.22
C ILE A 257 18.44 6.20 5.06
N ASN A 258 19.63 6.39 5.61
CA ASN A 258 20.72 5.40 5.51
C ASN A 258 20.71 4.30 6.59
N GLY A 259 19.72 4.31 7.50
CA GLY A 259 19.59 3.30 8.56
C GLY A 259 20.58 3.44 9.72
N SER A 260 21.22 4.60 9.89
CA SER A 260 22.02 4.87 11.10
C SER A 260 21.15 5.01 12.35
N VAL A 261 19.90 5.45 12.17
CA VAL A 261 18.85 5.57 13.19
C VAL A 261 17.51 5.08 12.64
N ASP A 262 16.66 4.54 13.50
CA ASP A 262 15.40 3.92 13.10
C ASP A 262 14.23 4.92 13.21
N VAL A 263 14.27 5.84 14.18
CA VAL A 263 13.24 6.86 14.42
C VAL A 263 13.89 8.22 14.74
N THR A 264 13.35 9.31 14.19
CA THR A 264 13.80 10.70 14.44
C THR A 264 12.66 11.58 14.93
N PHE A 265 12.90 12.33 16.00
CA PHE A 265 11.98 13.30 16.61
C PHE A 265 12.61 14.68 16.50
N ASP A 266 12.42 15.34 15.35
CA ASP A 266 13.21 16.52 15.00
C ASP A 266 12.35 17.63 14.36
N PRO A 267 12.78 18.90 14.47
CA PRO A 267 12.09 20.02 13.82
C PRO A 267 11.94 19.80 12.31
N PRO A 268 10.77 20.11 11.72
CA PRO A 268 10.56 20.01 10.29
C PRO A 268 11.68 20.65 9.45
N TYR A 269 12.22 21.81 9.82
CA TYR A 269 13.23 22.52 9.01
C TYR A 269 14.49 21.72 8.64
N TYR A 270 14.91 20.69 9.41
CA TYR A 270 16.01 19.81 8.99
C TYR A 270 15.73 19.08 7.67
N TRP A 271 14.46 18.85 7.34
CA TRP A 271 14.02 18.21 6.11
C TRP A 271 13.85 19.16 4.92
N GLY A 272 13.98 20.48 5.12
CA GLY A 272 13.69 21.48 4.08
C GLY A 272 14.57 21.39 2.82
N THR A 273 15.75 20.77 2.91
CA THR A 273 16.63 20.50 1.75
C THR A 273 16.19 19.29 0.91
N ARG A 274 15.27 18.47 1.42
CA ARG A 274 14.73 17.26 0.77
C ARG A 274 13.25 17.39 0.43
N ILE A 275 12.53 18.19 1.19
CA ILE A 275 11.08 18.35 1.12
C ILE A 275 10.78 19.84 0.86
N PRO A 276 10.57 20.26 -0.40
CA PRO A 276 10.55 21.68 -0.78
C PRO A 276 9.47 22.54 -0.11
N TRP A 277 8.38 21.94 0.38
CA TRP A 277 7.29 22.66 1.03
C TRP A 277 7.48 22.86 2.54
N ILE A 278 8.39 22.14 3.19
CA ILE A 278 8.61 22.23 4.65
C ILE A 278 9.01 23.63 5.14
N PRO A 279 9.81 24.43 4.41
CA PRO A 279 10.07 25.82 4.76
C PRO A 279 8.80 26.67 4.93
N PHE A 280 7.68 26.33 4.26
CA PHE A 280 6.43 27.09 4.41
C PHE A 280 5.78 26.90 5.78
N LEU A 281 6.07 25.82 6.51
CA LEU A 281 5.62 25.68 7.91
C LEU A 281 6.19 26.76 8.84
N TYR A 282 7.24 27.47 8.39
CA TYR A 282 7.89 28.58 9.08
C TYR A 282 7.46 29.96 8.53
N LEU A 283 6.33 30.03 7.81
CA LEU A 283 5.65 31.31 7.58
C LEU A 283 4.97 31.76 8.86
N TRP A 284 5.30 32.96 9.33
CA TRP A 284 4.75 33.50 10.57
C TRP A 284 3.25 33.74 10.45
N GLY A 285 2.48 33.32 11.45
CA GLY A 285 1.01 33.41 11.43
C GLY A 285 0.33 32.44 10.45
N LEU A 286 1.03 31.45 9.90
CA LEU A 286 0.43 30.35 9.14
C LEU A 286 -0.59 29.59 10.00
N PHE A 287 -0.14 29.16 11.17
CA PHE A 287 -1.00 28.79 12.30
C PHE A 287 -1.34 30.07 13.08
N ASP A 288 -2.56 30.18 13.63
CA ASP A 288 -2.99 31.36 14.41
C ASP A 288 -3.07 31.11 15.93
N SER A 289 -2.97 29.86 16.35
CA SER A 289 -3.15 29.39 17.73
C SER A 289 -2.56 27.98 17.90
N PHE A 290 -2.32 27.60 19.16
CA PHE A 290 -1.92 26.23 19.51
C PHE A 290 -3.00 25.22 19.11
N GLU A 291 -4.27 25.53 19.38
CA GLU A 291 -5.43 24.73 19.01
C GLU A 291 -5.48 24.45 17.51
N HIS A 292 -5.31 25.48 16.67
CA HIS A 292 -5.27 25.33 15.21
C HIS A 292 -4.09 24.44 14.77
N ALA A 293 -2.87 24.68 15.26
CA ALA A 293 -1.72 23.84 14.92
C ALA A 293 -1.94 22.37 15.31
N THR A 294 -2.42 22.11 16.53
CA THR A 294 -2.70 20.74 16.97
C THR A 294 -3.83 20.08 16.19
N GLY A 295 -4.91 20.82 15.89
CA GLY A 295 -6.05 20.33 15.12
C GLY A 295 -5.63 19.84 13.73
N VAL A 296 -4.88 20.67 13.00
CA VAL A 296 -4.32 20.31 11.68
C VAL A 296 -3.46 19.05 11.78
N TYR A 297 -2.57 18.91 12.77
CA TYR A 297 -1.66 17.76 12.80
C TYR A 297 -2.34 16.45 13.19
N THR A 298 -3.50 16.53 13.83
CA THR A 298 -4.37 15.37 14.10
C THR A 298 -5.39 15.10 13.01
N ASP A 299 -5.47 15.94 11.98
CA ASP A 299 -6.43 15.79 10.89
C ASP A 299 -6.08 14.61 9.96
N PRO A 300 -7.05 13.76 9.58
CA PRO A 300 -6.81 12.66 8.63
C PRO A 300 -6.26 13.13 7.28
N ASP A 301 -6.73 14.25 6.75
CA ASP A 301 -6.30 14.75 5.44
C ASP A 301 -4.85 15.26 5.50
N TRP A 302 -4.46 15.87 6.63
CA TRP A 302 -3.05 16.20 6.90
C TRP A 302 -2.19 14.93 6.93
N ALA A 303 -2.62 13.89 7.63
CA ALA A 303 -1.87 12.63 7.74
C ALA A 303 -1.71 11.92 6.37
N VAL A 304 -2.70 12.01 5.48
CA VAL A 304 -2.59 11.53 4.09
C VAL A 304 -1.59 12.39 3.30
N ALA A 305 -1.79 13.71 3.29
CA ALA A 305 -0.95 14.64 2.53
C ALA A 305 0.53 14.54 2.92
N MET A 306 0.84 14.36 4.21
CA MET A 306 2.20 14.11 4.70
C MET A 306 2.76 12.79 4.15
N GLN A 307 2.01 11.69 4.25
CA GLN A 307 2.52 10.37 3.84
C GLN A 307 2.90 10.30 2.35
N GLU A 308 2.10 10.90 1.47
CA GLU A 308 2.41 11.04 0.04
C GLU A 308 3.74 11.75 -0.22
N ARG A 309 4.07 12.75 0.61
CA ARG A 309 5.24 13.63 0.44
C ARG A 309 6.51 13.07 1.10
N PHE A 310 6.36 12.19 2.10
CA PHE A 310 7.50 11.55 2.77
C PHE A 310 8.00 10.27 2.08
N GLY A 311 7.11 9.52 1.41
CA GLY A 311 7.49 8.31 0.66
C GLY A 311 8.64 8.53 -0.35
N PRO A 312 8.54 9.52 -1.27
CA PRO A 312 9.55 9.79 -2.29
C PRO A 312 10.95 10.16 -1.74
N VAL A 313 11.04 10.68 -0.51
CA VAL A 313 12.33 11.03 0.12
C VAL A 313 12.94 9.91 0.96
N GLY A 314 12.34 8.71 0.94
CA GLY A 314 12.88 7.52 1.63
C GLY A 314 12.64 7.52 3.14
N ALA A 315 11.50 8.06 3.60
CA ALA A 315 11.14 8.10 5.01
C ALA A 315 9.65 7.77 5.22
N LYS A 316 9.32 7.12 6.35
CA LYS A 316 7.93 6.92 6.78
C LYS A 316 7.53 8.03 7.75
N TYR A 317 6.57 8.86 7.38
CA TYR A 317 5.89 9.77 8.31
C TYR A 317 5.07 8.98 9.33
N LEU A 318 5.23 9.27 10.62
CA LEU A 318 4.41 8.73 11.71
C LEU A 318 3.49 9.77 12.37
N GLY A 319 3.85 11.06 12.33
CA GLY A 319 3.08 12.12 12.95
C GLY A 319 3.84 13.42 13.10
N MET A 320 3.17 14.46 13.63
CA MET A 320 3.79 15.72 14.00
C MET A 320 3.20 16.22 15.33
N THR A 321 4.04 16.82 16.18
CA THR A 321 3.65 17.36 17.49
C THR A 321 3.66 18.89 17.47
N ALA A 322 2.88 19.53 18.35
CA ALA A 322 3.05 20.94 18.68
C ALA A 322 3.80 21.06 20.01
N GLU A 323 4.93 21.78 20.03
CA GLU A 323 5.76 21.92 21.23
C GLU A 323 5.59 23.28 21.92
N SER A 324 5.41 24.34 21.14
CA SER A 324 4.75 25.59 21.52
C SER A 324 4.26 26.25 20.22
N SER A 325 3.18 27.03 20.30
CA SER A 325 2.73 27.84 19.18
C SER A 325 3.56 29.13 19.04
N LEU A 326 4.21 29.57 20.12
CA LEU A 326 4.87 30.88 20.21
C LEU A 326 6.38 30.79 19.99
N SER A 327 6.82 31.36 18.88
CA SER A 327 8.20 31.85 18.75
C SER A 327 8.23 33.36 19.00
N LEU A 328 9.38 33.86 19.42
CA LEU A 328 9.55 35.27 19.71
C LEU A 328 10.88 35.78 19.16
N TYR A 329 10.91 37.09 18.92
CA TYR A 329 12.14 37.84 18.72
C TYR A 329 12.53 38.51 20.03
N VAL A 330 13.83 38.45 20.35
CA VAL A 330 14.43 39.21 21.46
C VAL A 330 15.23 40.39 20.92
N THR A 331 15.22 41.54 21.60
CA THR A 331 15.94 42.74 21.17
C THR A 331 16.26 43.71 22.31
N ASN A 332 17.30 44.52 22.14
CA ASN A 332 17.58 45.70 22.96
C ASN A 332 17.24 47.03 22.28
N LYS A 333 16.87 47.02 20.99
CA LYS A 333 16.81 48.21 20.13
C LYS A 333 15.59 49.09 20.43
N ALA A 334 14.41 48.50 20.56
CA ALA A 334 13.17 49.19 20.94
C ALA A 334 12.12 48.20 21.44
N ALA A 335 11.15 48.70 22.23
CA ALA A 335 9.90 47.98 22.47
C ALA A 335 9.10 47.92 21.17
N VAL A 336 8.62 46.73 20.81
CA VAL A 336 7.88 46.48 19.56
C VAL A 336 6.59 45.72 19.83
N THR A 337 5.52 46.10 19.13
CA THR A 337 4.18 45.51 19.19
C THR A 337 3.75 44.90 17.85
N ASP A 338 4.52 45.10 16.79
CA ASP A 338 4.31 44.53 15.45
C ASP A 338 5.68 44.32 14.78
N PHE A 339 5.93 43.15 14.18
CA PHE A 339 7.22 42.89 13.50
C PHE A 339 7.52 43.87 12.35
N LYS A 340 6.50 44.54 11.77
CA LYS A 340 6.73 45.60 10.78
C LYS A 340 7.57 46.77 11.31
N GLN A 341 7.60 46.98 12.63
CA GLN A 341 8.46 47.99 13.27
C GLN A 341 9.95 47.60 13.24
N MET A 342 10.24 46.34 12.91
CA MET A 342 11.59 45.75 12.86
C MET A 342 12.16 45.69 11.44
N ALA A 343 11.46 46.24 10.43
CA ALA A 343 11.96 46.35 9.06
C ALA A 343 13.29 47.13 9.01
N GLY A 344 14.25 46.63 8.24
CA GLY A 344 15.61 47.17 8.15
C GLY A 344 16.49 46.93 9.38
N TRP A 345 16.09 46.05 10.31
CA TRP A 345 16.94 45.64 11.42
C TRP A 345 17.79 44.42 11.04
N LYS A 346 18.93 44.24 11.71
CA LYS A 346 19.74 43.03 11.55
C LYS A 346 19.19 41.86 12.36
N ASP A 347 18.77 40.81 11.67
CA ASP A 347 18.32 39.56 12.25
C ASP A 347 19.44 38.52 12.26
N GLY A 348 19.71 37.94 13.43
CA GLY A 348 20.72 36.90 13.60
C GLY A 348 20.17 35.52 13.24
N ILE A 349 20.59 35.00 12.09
CA ILE A 349 20.23 33.64 11.66
C ILE A 349 21.41 32.68 11.84
N PRO A 350 21.21 31.46 12.37
CA PRO A 350 22.31 30.54 12.61
C PRO A 350 22.99 30.05 11.32
N GLN A 351 24.33 29.94 11.35
CA GLN A 351 25.12 29.49 10.20
C GLN A 351 24.69 28.10 9.71
N GLY A 352 24.33 28.02 8.43
CA GLY A 352 23.83 26.80 7.79
C GLY A 352 22.34 26.55 7.97
N SER A 353 21.60 27.42 8.67
CA SER A 353 20.14 27.45 8.53
C SER A 353 19.77 27.82 7.09
N GLY A 354 18.90 27.03 6.47
CA GLY A 354 18.35 27.36 5.16
C GLY A 354 17.58 28.69 5.24
N THR A 355 17.74 29.55 4.24
CA THR A 355 17.10 30.87 4.20
C THR A 355 15.57 30.74 4.30
N ASN A 356 15.01 31.05 5.48
CA ASN A 356 13.56 31.13 5.67
C ASN A 356 13.00 32.27 4.81
N ALA A 357 12.21 31.94 3.79
CA ALA A 357 11.57 32.91 2.91
C ALA A 357 10.66 33.90 3.68
N GLY A 358 10.14 33.50 4.85
CA GLY A 358 9.40 34.39 5.76
C GLY A 358 10.23 35.50 6.43
N LEU A 359 11.55 35.33 6.59
CA LEU A 359 12.42 36.36 7.18
C LEU A 359 12.72 37.49 6.18
N ILE A 360 12.88 37.12 4.90
CA ILE A 360 13.00 38.07 3.78
C ILE A 360 11.75 38.96 3.69
N TYR A 361 10.58 38.45 4.08
CA TYR A 361 9.33 39.22 4.04
C TYR A 361 9.26 40.39 5.02
N ILE A 362 9.77 40.22 6.26
CA ILE A 362 9.68 41.24 7.32
C ILE A 362 10.58 42.45 6.99
N GLY A 363 11.48 42.31 6.02
CA GLY A 363 12.44 43.33 5.61
C GLY A 363 13.68 43.37 6.49
N PHE A 364 13.99 42.29 7.21
CA PHE A 364 15.23 42.16 7.98
C PHE A 364 16.47 42.10 7.08
N GLU A 365 17.57 42.71 7.54
CA GLU A 365 18.92 42.43 7.04
C GLU A 365 19.42 41.15 7.69
N LEU A 366 19.55 40.06 6.93
CA LEU A 366 19.93 38.76 7.49
C LEU A 366 21.44 38.68 7.75
N VAL A 367 21.82 38.40 9.00
CA VAL A 367 23.21 38.28 9.43
C VAL A 367 23.48 36.84 9.91
N GLN A 368 24.46 36.18 9.30
CA GLN A 368 24.83 34.81 9.63
C GLN A 368 25.67 34.75 10.91
N VAL A 369 25.15 34.11 11.97
CA VAL A 369 25.78 33.99 13.29
C VAL A 369 26.14 32.52 13.58
N PRO A 370 27.32 32.19 14.13
CA PRO A 370 27.59 30.82 14.55
C PRO A 370 26.59 30.33 15.63
N TRP A 371 26.16 29.07 15.55
CA TRP A 371 25.15 28.51 16.45
C TRP A 371 25.54 28.68 17.93
N GLY A 372 24.65 29.26 18.74
CA GLY A 372 24.89 29.53 20.15
C GLY A 372 25.72 30.79 20.44
N GLN A 373 25.98 31.63 19.43
CA GLN A 373 26.64 32.94 19.58
C GLN A 373 25.67 34.12 19.38
N GLU A 374 24.37 33.87 19.21
CA GLU A 374 23.34 34.87 18.94
C GLU A 374 23.21 35.89 20.08
N GLN A 375 23.29 35.44 21.34
CA GLN A 375 23.33 36.31 22.52
C GLN A 375 24.54 37.26 22.49
N ALA A 376 25.72 36.77 22.11
CA ALA A 376 26.94 37.59 22.03
C ALA A 376 26.90 38.57 20.84
N ALA A 377 26.34 38.14 19.70
CA ALA A 377 26.09 39.00 18.55
C ALA A 377 25.10 40.13 18.88
N LEU A 378 24.05 39.85 19.66
CA LEU A 378 23.09 40.85 20.13
C LEU A 378 23.74 41.83 21.13
N ALA A 379 24.54 41.33 22.07
CA ALA A 379 25.24 42.14 23.06
C ALA A 379 26.31 43.07 22.45
N THR A 380 26.91 42.68 21.33
CA THR A 380 27.91 43.49 20.58
C THR A 380 27.28 44.44 19.56
N GLY A 381 25.96 44.35 19.31
CA GLY A 381 25.29 45.12 18.26
C GLY A 381 25.64 44.67 16.83
N MET A 382 26.20 43.47 16.66
CA MET A 382 26.39 42.82 15.35
C MET A 382 25.03 42.48 14.72
N ILE A 383 24.08 42.10 15.56
CA ILE A 383 22.67 41.91 15.24
C ILE A 383 21.83 42.76 16.20
N GLU A 384 20.60 43.04 15.80
CA GLU A 384 19.67 43.86 16.57
C GLU A 384 18.47 43.05 17.08
N THR A 385 18.26 41.86 16.52
CA THR A 385 17.33 40.85 17.02
C THR A 385 17.75 39.45 16.57
N TYR A 386 17.15 38.41 17.17
CA TYR A 386 17.10 37.05 16.62
C TYR A 386 15.86 36.31 17.16
N ALA A 387 15.43 35.28 16.42
CA ALA A 387 14.29 34.44 16.76
C ALA A 387 14.67 33.26 17.69
N MET A 388 13.77 32.90 18.60
CA MET A 388 13.85 31.69 19.44
C MET A 388 12.43 31.20 19.83
N SER A 389 12.30 29.97 20.30
CA SER A 389 11.03 29.53 20.92
C SER A 389 10.86 30.17 22.30
N LEU A 390 9.61 30.39 22.72
CA LEU A 390 9.30 30.92 24.05
C LEU A 390 9.91 30.06 25.18
N THR A 391 9.82 28.74 25.07
CA THR A 391 10.43 27.78 26.00
C THR A 391 11.94 27.97 26.13
N SER A 392 12.66 28.21 25.01
CA SER A 392 14.10 28.52 25.05
C SER A 392 14.37 29.90 25.67
N ALA A 393 13.54 30.90 25.36
CA ALA A 393 13.67 32.25 25.93
C ALA A 393 13.57 32.27 27.45
N VAL A 394 12.69 31.44 28.01
CA VAL A 394 12.53 31.25 29.46
C VAL A 394 13.66 30.41 30.04
N ALA A 395 14.00 29.27 29.42
CA ALA A 395 15.08 28.40 29.90
C ALA A 395 16.46 29.07 29.94
N TYR A 396 16.74 30.01 29.02
CA TYR A 396 17.98 30.79 28.98
C TYR A 396 17.86 32.19 29.62
N HIS A 397 16.78 32.47 30.37
CA HIS A 397 16.57 33.73 31.07
C HIS A 397 16.79 34.97 30.18
N SER A 398 16.22 34.97 28.98
CA SER A 398 16.61 35.92 27.92
C SER A 398 16.47 37.41 28.27
N TRP A 399 15.62 37.74 29.25
CA TRP A 399 15.52 39.07 29.86
C TRP A 399 16.83 39.59 30.47
N GLU A 400 17.78 38.74 30.83
CA GLU A 400 19.10 39.12 31.37
C GLU A 400 20.00 39.78 30.31
N TYR A 401 19.72 39.57 29.02
CA TYR A 401 20.48 40.13 27.90
C TYR A 401 19.64 40.82 26.82
N ALA A 402 18.31 40.70 26.86
CA ALA A 402 17.39 41.35 25.93
C ALA A 402 16.23 42.01 26.65
N LYS A 403 16.17 43.33 26.58
CA LYS A 403 15.19 44.17 27.29
C LYS A 403 13.77 44.07 26.72
N TYR A 404 13.62 43.74 25.44
CA TYR A 404 12.33 43.68 24.78
C TYR A 404 12.16 42.36 24.06
N ALA A 405 10.94 41.83 24.07
CA ALA A 405 10.60 40.64 23.31
C ALA A 405 9.18 40.74 22.74
N ILE A 406 8.99 40.14 21.57
CA ILE A 406 7.69 40.07 20.89
C ILE A 406 7.45 38.66 20.35
N ALA A 407 6.37 38.03 20.81
CA ALA A 407 5.93 36.72 20.40
C ALA A 407 4.89 36.76 19.27
N GLY A 408 4.92 35.76 18.40
CA GLY A 408 3.93 35.48 17.38
C GLY A 408 3.88 33.98 17.08
N SER A 409 2.92 33.55 16.26
CA SER A 409 2.77 32.13 15.95
C SER A 409 3.75 31.66 14.88
N LEU A 410 4.53 30.61 15.19
CA LEU A 410 5.47 29.94 14.30
C LEU A 410 5.68 28.49 14.78
N LEU A 411 5.74 27.53 13.86
CA LEU A 411 5.85 26.12 14.23
C LEU A 411 7.22 25.78 14.85
N THR A 412 7.21 25.33 16.12
CA THR A 412 8.41 24.81 16.82
C THR A 412 8.32 23.32 17.19
N GLY A 413 7.30 22.64 16.65
CA GLY A 413 7.01 21.22 16.85
C GLY A 413 8.08 20.23 16.36
N SER A 414 7.84 18.94 16.58
CA SER A 414 8.66 17.87 16.00
C SER A 414 7.89 17.07 14.97
N LEU A 415 8.52 16.89 13.82
CA LEU A 415 8.18 15.85 12.87
C LEU A 415 8.68 14.50 13.40
N ILE A 416 7.81 13.50 13.42
CA ILE A 416 8.15 12.13 13.78
C ILE A 416 8.22 11.28 12.51
N ALA A 417 9.41 10.79 12.19
CA ALA A 417 9.69 9.97 11.02
C ALA A 417 10.45 8.70 11.40
N MET A 418 10.27 7.65 10.58
CA MET A 418 10.84 6.31 10.78
C MET A 418 11.51 5.80 9.50
N ASN A 419 12.57 4.99 9.65
CA ASN A 419 13.25 4.34 8.55
C ASN A 419 12.27 3.40 7.81
N PRO A 420 12.15 3.49 6.47
CA PRO A 420 11.16 2.71 5.72
C PRO A 420 11.48 1.21 5.69
N GLY A 421 12.74 0.81 5.80
CA GLY A 421 13.13 -0.60 5.90
C GLY A 421 12.67 -1.23 7.21
N VAL A 422 12.83 -0.52 8.33
CA VAL A 422 12.32 -0.96 9.64
C VAL A 422 10.79 -0.98 9.65
N TRP A 423 10.14 0.04 9.08
CA TRP A 423 8.68 0.08 8.95
C TRP A 423 8.14 -1.11 8.13
N ASN A 424 8.69 -1.32 6.93
CA ASN A 424 8.25 -2.39 6.02
C ASN A 424 8.63 -3.79 6.52
N GLY A 425 9.59 -3.91 7.45
CA GLY A 425 9.90 -5.16 8.15
C GLY A 425 8.89 -5.55 9.23
N LEU A 426 7.97 -4.66 9.62
CA LEU A 426 6.89 -4.96 10.55
C LEU A 426 5.70 -5.62 9.84
N PRO A 427 5.06 -6.65 10.42
CA PRO A 427 3.75 -7.10 9.97
C PRO A 427 2.73 -5.95 9.99
N ALA A 428 1.82 -5.92 9.01
CA ALA A 428 0.83 -4.85 8.86
C ALA A 428 -0.04 -4.60 10.11
N TYR A 429 -0.28 -5.64 10.93
CA TYR A 429 -0.91 -5.50 12.24
C TYR A 429 -0.15 -4.52 13.15
N TRP A 430 1.18 -4.68 13.27
CA TRP A 430 1.99 -3.86 14.16
C TRP A 430 2.18 -2.44 13.63
N GLN A 431 2.26 -2.28 12.30
CA GLN A 431 2.15 -0.97 11.65
C GLN A 431 0.84 -0.27 12.05
N ASN A 432 -0.30 -0.98 12.00
CA ASN A 432 -1.60 -0.43 12.40
C ASN A 432 -1.67 -0.12 13.90
N VAL A 433 -1.17 -1.00 14.79
CA VAL A 433 -1.10 -0.75 16.24
C VAL A 433 -0.29 0.52 16.54
N ILE A 434 0.84 0.73 15.87
CA ILE A 434 1.65 1.95 16.03
C ILE A 434 0.84 3.18 15.62
N MET A 435 0.24 3.20 14.44
CA MET A 435 -0.51 4.38 13.96
C MET A 435 -1.81 4.67 14.72
N THR A 436 -2.49 3.63 15.23
CA THR A 436 -3.83 3.79 15.83
C THR A 436 -3.84 3.79 17.36
N GLN A 437 -2.84 3.19 18.01
CA GLN A 437 -2.75 3.11 19.47
C GLN A 437 -1.57 3.89 20.05
N VAL A 438 -0.40 3.86 19.41
CA VAL A 438 0.81 4.52 19.94
C VAL A 438 0.86 5.99 19.55
N MET A 439 0.88 6.30 18.25
CA MET A 439 1.09 7.66 17.75
C MET A 439 0.05 8.68 18.26
N PRO A 440 -1.27 8.38 18.33
CA PRO A 440 -2.24 9.33 18.86
C PRO A 440 -1.99 9.68 20.33
N GLN A 441 -1.56 8.71 21.14
CA GLN A 441 -1.20 8.96 22.54
C GLN A 441 0.11 9.76 22.68
N VAL A 442 1.11 9.51 21.83
CA VAL A 442 2.37 10.27 21.81
C VAL A 442 2.13 11.72 21.40
N ILE A 443 1.34 11.95 20.35
CA ILE A 443 0.97 13.29 19.87
C ILE A 443 0.14 14.02 20.93
N LYS A 444 -0.87 13.35 21.52
CA LYS A 444 -1.67 13.95 22.60
C LYS A 444 -0.79 14.34 23.79
N TYR A 445 0.11 13.46 24.23
CA TYR A 445 1.00 13.74 25.35
C TYR A 445 1.91 14.94 25.07
N ALA A 446 2.49 15.04 23.88
CA ALA A 446 3.29 16.18 23.46
C ALA A 446 2.49 17.49 23.51
N ASN A 447 1.27 17.46 22.97
CA ASN A 447 0.39 18.63 22.89
C ASN A 447 -0.12 19.05 24.28
N ASP A 448 -0.46 18.10 25.15
CA ASP A 448 -0.87 18.37 26.55
C ASP A 448 0.26 19.04 27.33
N GLU A 449 1.49 18.51 27.24
CA GLU A 449 2.67 19.05 27.93
C GLU A 449 3.07 20.44 27.40
N GLY A 450 3.08 20.63 26.08
CA GLY A 450 3.39 21.95 25.47
C GLY A 450 2.36 23.02 25.82
N LYS A 451 1.07 22.65 25.86
CA LYS A 451 0.01 23.57 26.30
C LYS A 451 0.12 23.92 27.79
N ALA A 452 0.52 22.97 28.62
CA ALA A 452 0.66 23.19 30.06
C ALA A 452 1.79 24.18 30.40
N THR A 453 2.84 24.28 29.57
CA THR A 453 3.94 25.22 29.81
C THR A 453 3.70 26.62 29.24
N GLU A 454 3.07 26.75 28.05
CA GLU A 454 3.00 28.02 27.31
C GLU A 454 2.48 29.21 28.14
N ALA A 455 1.39 29.04 28.90
CA ALA A 455 0.85 30.12 29.75
C ALA A 455 1.79 30.50 30.93
N GLY A 456 2.49 29.53 31.49
CA GLY A 456 3.49 29.76 32.55
C GLY A 456 4.76 30.42 32.01
N GLU A 457 5.17 30.06 30.79
CA GLU A 457 6.31 30.65 30.09
C GLU A 457 6.02 32.10 29.68
N ILE A 458 4.82 32.41 29.18
CA ILE A 458 4.35 33.80 28.95
C ILE A 458 4.50 34.62 30.23
N ALA A 459 4.01 34.10 31.36
CA ALA A 459 4.05 34.82 32.64
C ALA A 459 5.49 35.06 33.13
N GLN A 460 6.37 34.05 33.02
CA GLN A 460 7.78 34.16 33.38
C GLN A 460 8.53 35.16 32.47
N MET A 461 8.36 35.06 31.16
CA MET A 461 8.97 35.98 30.20
C MET A 461 8.51 37.42 30.42
N THR A 462 7.21 37.63 30.67
CA THR A 462 6.63 38.94 31.00
C THR A 462 7.26 39.52 32.26
N ALA A 463 7.31 38.76 33.36
CA ALA A 463 7.88 39.21 34.62
C ALA A 463 9.39 39.49 34.52
N GLY A 464 10.12 38.65 33.80
CA GLY A 464 11.56 38.79 33.57
C GLY A 464 11.91 40.10 32.85
N VAL A 465 11.29 40.37 31.69
CA VAL A 465 11.59 41.62 30.96
C VAL A 465 11.07 42.85 31.71
N GLN A 466 9.94 42.77 32.42
CA GLN A 466 9.47 43.88 33.28
C GLN A 466 10.46 44.18 34.42
N GLY A 467 11.09 43.16 34.99
CA GLY A 467 12.12 43.29 36.02
C GLY A 467 13.35 44.09 35.57
N VAL A 468 13.70 44.07 34.29
CA VAL A 468 14.77 44.89 33.68
C VAL A 468 14.26 46.19 33.04
N GLY A 469 13.04 46.63 33.38
CA GLY A 469 12.42 47.85 32.85
C GLY A 469 12.05 47.76 31.36
N GLY A 470 11.82 46.54 30.89
CA GLY A 470 11.53 46.15 29.51
C GLY A 470 10.05 45.86 29.25
N ALA A 471 9.77 45.19 28.12
CA ALA A 471 8.40 44.83 27.73
C ALA A 471 8.34 43.54 26.91
N PHE A 472 7.34 42.71 27.19
CA PHE A 472 6.96 41.54 26.40
C PHE A 472 5.61 41.81 25.75
N ASN A 473 5.51 41.61 24.44
CA ASN A 473 4.28 41.76 23.68
C ASN A 473 3.96 40.46 22.93
N THR A 474 2.68 40.21 22.68
CA THR A 474 2.23 39.13 21.78
C THR A 474 1.44 39.75 20.64
N MET A 475 1.74 39.36 19.40
CA MET A 475 1.00 39.81 18.22
C MET A 475 -0.46 39.35 18.28
N THR A 476 -1.39 40.23 17.92
CA THR A 476 -2.80 39.86 17.75
C THR A 476 -2.99 38.97 16.51
N VAL A 477 -4.06 38.17 16.49
CA VAL A 477 -4.45 37.34 15.34
C VAL A 477 -4.59 38.16 14.05
N ALA A 478 -5.05 39.41 14.14
CA ALA A 478 -5.15 40.32 13.00
C ALA A 478 -3.77 40.71 12.44
N GLN A 479 -2.79 40.99 13.30
CA GLN A 479 -1.41 41.28 12.88
C GLN A 479 -0.74 40.03 12.28
N MET A 480 -0.91 38.86 12.92
CA MET A 480 -0.42 37.59 12.39
C MET A 480 -1.02 37.26 11.01
N THR A 481 -2.34 37.46 10.84
CA THR A 481 -3.02 37.29 9.55
C THR A 481 -2.49 38.25 8.48
N THR A 482 -2.33 39.54 8.83
CA THR A 482 -1.80 40.56 7.90
C THR A 482 -0.38 40.21 7.44
N MET A 483 0.45 39.69 8.34
CA MET A 483 1.81 39.25 8.05
C MET A 483 1.82 37.96 7.21
N ARG A 484 0.98 36.97 7.52
CA ARG A 484 0.80 35.75 6.72
C ARG A 484 0.42 36.08 5.27
N GLU A 485 -0.66 36.82 5.08
CA GLU A 485 -1.17 37.16 3.75
C GLU A 485 -0.13 37.83 2.86
N ALA A 486 0.77 38.60 3.48
CA ALA A 486 1.74 39.39 2.77
C ALA A 486 3.07 38.63 2.52
N GLN A 487 3.46 37.70 3.41
CA GLN A 487 4.45 36.65 3.08
C GLN A 487 4.03 35.86 1.83
N LEU A 488 2.77 35.40 1.79
CA LEU A 488 2.21 34.64 0.66
C LEU A 488 2.14 35.44 -0.65
N LYS A 489 2.26 36.78 -0.58
CA LYS A 489 2.28 37.66 -1.77
C LYS A 489 3.68 37.79 -2.39
N LEU A 490 4.76 37.38 -1.71
CA LEU A 490 6.11 37.44 -2.26
C LEU A 490 6.31 36.53 -3.47
N ASP A 491 7.01 37.05 -4.49
CA ASP A 491 7.31 36.28 -5.69
C ASP A 491 8.25 35.09 -5.41
N ILE A 492 9.20 35.23 -4.48
CA ILE A 492 10.07 34.11 -4.05
C ILE A 492 9.27 33.00 -3.34
N VAL A 493 8.27 33.36 -2.55
CA VAL A 493 7.38 32.39 -1.87
C VAL A 493 6.48 31.71 -2.89
N LYS A 494 5.81 32.47 -3.78
CA LYS A 494 4.97 31.92 -4.85
C LYS A 494 5.72 30.99 -5.79
N ALA A 495 6.91 31.39 -6.25
CA ALA A 495 7.72 30.59 -7.16
C ALA A 495 8.13 29.24 -6.54
N GLN A 496 8.36 29.20 -5.22
CA GLN A 496 8.67 27.96 -4.51
C GLN A 496 7.40 27.17 -4.09
N MET A 497 6.27 27.84 -3.88
CA MET A 497 4.99 27.21 -3.52
C MET A 497 4.33 26.48 -4.68
N TRP A 498 4.39 27.03 -5.90
CA TRP A 498 3.70 26.49 -7.08
C TRP A 498 4.20 25.10 -7.49
N ASP A 499 5.48 24.80 -7.23
CA ASP A 499 6.09 23.51 -7.61
C ASP A 499 5.88 22.38 -6.57
N ALA A 500 5.41 22.67 -5.34
CA ALA A 500 5.31 21.63 -4.28
C ALA A 500 4.39 21.93 -3.07
N GLY A 501 4.00 23.17 -2.81
CA GLY A 501 3.56 23.63 -1.47
C GLY A 501 2.13 24.18 -1.34
N GLU A 502 1.49 24.58 -2.44
CA GLU A 502 0.15 25.22 -2.43
C GLU A 502 -0.88 24.39 -1.63
N THR A 503 -0.99 23.09 -1.92
CA THR A 503 -1.92 22.17 -1.22
C THR A 503 -1.73 22.10 0.29
N ILE A 504 -0.49 22.23 0.80
CA ILE A 504 -0.22 22.13 2.25
C ILE A 504 -0.58 23.42 2.96
N VAL A 505 -0.30 24.57 2.34
CA VAL A 505 -0.71 25.87 2.90
C VAL A 505 -2.23 26.00 2.86
N ASP A 506 -2.89 25.58 1.79
CA ASP A 506 -4.35 25.55 1.70
C ASP A 506 -4.99 24.61 2.72
N LEU A 507 -4.41 23.43 2.96
CA LEU A 507 -4.93 22.50 3.98
C LEU A 507 -4.89 23.14 5.37
N ILE A 508 -3.78 23.83 5.73
CA ILE A 508 -3.68 24.57 6.99
C ILE A 508 -4.73 25.69 7.04
N LEU A 509 -4.78 26.58 6.04
CA LEU A 509 -5.62 27.79 6.12
C LEU A 509 -7.12 27.53 6.03
N ASN A 510 -7.52 26.48 5.32
CA ASN A 510 -8.91 26.09 5.19
C ASN A 510 -9.36 25.13 6.31
N TRP A 511 -8.44 24.65 7.16
CA TRP A 511 -8.79 23.78 8.28
C TRP A 511 -9.85 24.41 9.20
N LYS A 512 -10.77 23.58 9.68
CA LYS A 512 -11.81 23.93 10.65
C LYS A 512 -11.95 22.79 11.65
N PRO A 513 -12.24 23.07 12.93
CA PRO A 513 -12.64 22.04 13.87
C PRO A 513 -13.89 21.31 13.34
N SER A 514 -13.84 19.97 13.37
CA SER A 514 -14.94 19.06 13.01
C SER A 514 -16.10 19.07 14.02
#